data_AF-A0AB34I1K7-F1
#
_entry.id   AF-A0AB34I1K7-F1
#
_cell.length_a   1.000
_cell.length_b   1.000
_cell.length_c   1.000
_cell.angle_alpha   90.00
_cell.angle_beta   90.00
_cell.angle_gamma   90.00
#
_symmetry.space_group_name_H-M   'P 1'
#
loop_
_entity.id
_entity.type
_entity.pdbx_description
1 polymer ?
#
loop_
_entity_poly.entity_id
_entity_poly.type
_entity_poly.pdbx_seq_one_letter_code
_entity_poly.pdbx_strand_id
1 'polypeptide(L)'
;MPLSDHQESTVRVIWAYHHEDVGEAGPKYHESSRGTKSLRLLNPEKTSVLSTAVPYFDLVNQNVPIPNKGTTYWCQMFKIPMLQEKHHVVKWLEICKMTKGLYPEQEGI
;
A
#
# COMPACT_ATOMS: atom_id res chain seq x y z
N MET A 1 -18.48 30.27 12.83
CA MET A 1 -17.86 28.94 12.96
C MET A 1 -17.57 28.44 11.55
N PRO A 2 -16.32 28.33 11.09
CA PRO A 2 -16.06 27.65 9.84
C PRO A 2 -15.95 26.13 10.09
N LEU A 3 -16.75 25.37 9.35
CA LEU A 3 -16.61 23.94 9.15
C LEU A 3 -15.38 23.70 8.27
N SER A 4 -14.27 23.23 8.84
CA SER A 4 -13.09 22.85 8.07
C SER A 4 -12.45 21.60 8.66
N ASP A 5 -12.96 20.41 8.33
CA ASP A 5 -12.25 19.16 8.65
C ASP A 5 -12.56 18.00 7.68
N HIS A 6 -12.70 18.29 6.38
CA HIS A 6 -12.93 17.24 5.38
C HIS A 6 -11.79 17.06 4.39
N GLN A 7 -10.66 17.76 4.54
CA GLN A 7 -9.75 17.96 3.41
C GLN A 7 -8.48 17.11 3.37
N GLU A 8 -8.11 16.40 4.45
CA GLU A 8 -6.83 15.66 4.51
C GLU A 8 -6.91 14.22 5.05
N SER A 9 -8.12 13.70 5.30
CA SER A 9 -8.30 12.37 5.92
C SER A 9 -8.42 11.22 4.89
N THR A 10 -8.26 9.99 5.38
CA THR A 10 -8.53 8.79 4.58
C THR A 10 -10.03 8.58 4.46
N VAL A 11 -10.53 8.48 3.23
CA VAL A 11 -11.93 8.19 2.93
C VAL A 11 -12.07 6.71 2.56
N ARG A 12 -13.11 6.05 3.03
CA ARG A 12 -13.47 4.68 2.62
C ARG A 12 -14.48 4.75 1.48
N VAL A 13 -14.05 4.44 0.26
CA VAL A 13 -14.93 4.37 -0.91
C VAL A 13 -15.52 2.97 -0.99
N ILE A 14 -16.84 2.89 -1.13
CA ILE A 14 -17.56 1.65 -1.43
C ILE A 14 -17.75 1.57 -2.94
N TRP A 15 -17.69 0.36 -3.50
CA TRP A 15 -17.97 0.12 -4.90
C TRP A 15 -18.78 -1.16 -5.05
N ALA A 16 -19.61 -1.18 -6.09
CA ALA A 16 -20.41 -2.33 -6.48
C ALA A 16 -20.72 -2.21 -7.98
N TYR A 17 -20.68 -3.31 -8.71
CA TYR A 17 -21.13 -3.37 -10.09
C TYR A 17 -21.82 -4.69 -10.40
N HIS A 18 -22.68 -4.68 -11.41
CA HIS A 18 -23.30 -5.88 -11.97
C HIS A 18 -22.84 -6.05 -13.42
N HIS A 19 -22.79 -7.27 -13.92
CA HIS A 19 -22.36 -7.56 -15.31
C HIS A 19 -23.44 -7.21 -16.36
N GLU A 20 -24.65 -6.95 -15.90
CA GLU A 20 -25.79 -6.57 -16.74
C GLU A 20 -26.18 -5.13 -16.48
N ASP A 21 -26.69 -4.46 -17.52
CA ASP A 21 -27.21 -3.11 -17.44
C ASP A 21 -28.46 -3.01 -16.55
N VAL A 22 -28.73 -1.80 -16.09
CA VAL A 22 -29.88 -1.49 -15.23
C VAL A 22 -31.17 -1.64 -16.03
N GLY A 23 -32.03 -2.59 -15.62
CA GLY A 23 -33.38 -2.75 -16.19
C GLY A 23 -34.41 -1.82 -15.52
N GLU A 24 -35.67 -1.90 -15.95
CA GLU A 24 -36.77 -1.08 -15.39
C GLU A 24 -36.97 -1.24 -13.88
N ALA A 25 -36.67 -2.43 -13.34
CA ALA A 25 -36.76 -2.73 -11.91
C ALA A 25 -35.58 -2.16 -11.08
N GLY A 26 -34.61 -1.52 -11.72
CA GLY A 26 -33.42 -0.98 -11.09
C GLY A 26 -32.21 -1.93 -11.10
N PRO A 27 -31.12 -1.56 -10.40
CA PRO A 27 -29.87 -2.31 -10.42
C PRO A 27 -30.01 -3.65 -9.68
N LYS A 28 -29.50 -4.71 -10.30
CA LYS A 28 -29.44 -6.05 -9.69
C LYS A 28 -28.43 -6.09 -8.54
N TYR A 29 -28.64 -7.05 -7.63
CA TYR A 29 -27.69 -7.31 -6.55
C TYR A 29 -26.35 -7.77 -7.12
N HIS A 30 -25.25 -7.22 -6.60
CA HIS A 30 -23.93 -7.22 -7.22
C HIS A 30 -22.99 -8.36 -6.75
N GLU A 31 -23.52 -9.32 -5.99
CA GLU A 31 -22.80 -10.53 -5.53
C GLU A 31 -21.38 -10.26 -5.00
N SER A 32 -20.36 -10.94 -5.55
CA SER A 32 -18.94 -10.74 -5.21
C SER A 32 -18.32 -9.51 -5.87
N SER A 33 -19.00 -8.88 -6.83
CA SER A 33 -18.55 -7.67 -7.54
C SER A 33 -18.83 -6.41 -6.72
N ARG A 34 -18.35 -6.42 -5.48
CA ARG A 34 -18.43 -5.32 -4.52
C ARG A 34 -17.22 -5.27 -3.61
N GLY A 35 -17.01 -4.12 -3.00
CA GLY A 35 -16.02 -4.01 -1.96
C GLY A 35 -15.84 -2.60 -1.43
N THR A 36 -14.76 -2.45 -0.68
CA THR A 36 -14.36 -1.16 -0.12
C THR A 36 -12.88 -0.92 -0.41
N LYS A 37 -12.53 0.34 -0.69
CA LYS A 37 -11.14 0.78 -0.83
C LYS A 37 -10.93 2.05 -0.01
N SER A 38 -9.98 2.03 0.91
CA SER A 38 -9.51 3.23 1.59
C SER A 38 -8.57 4.02 0.69
N LEU A 39 -8.83 5.30 0.51
CA LEU A 39 -8.01 6.19 -0.31
C LEU A 39 -7.96 7.61 0.27
N ARG A 40 -6.90 8.35 -0.06
CA ARG A 40 -6.86 9.80 0.17
C ARG A 40 -7.52 10.46 -1.04
N LEU A 41 -8.75 10.95 -0.86
CA LEU A 41 -9.57 11.48 -1.95
C LEU A 41 -8.98 12.79 -2.50
N LEU A 42 -8.44 13.61 -1.60
CA LEU A 42 -7.76 14.85 -1.93
C LEU A 42 -6.27 14.60 -1.74
N ASN A 43 -5.56 14.50 -2.86
CA ASN A 43 -4.11 14.36 -2.89
C ASN A 43 -3.51 15.61 -3.51
N PRO A 44 -3.04 16.59 -2.71
CA PRO A 44 -2.29 17.70 -3.28
C PRO A 44 -1.05 17.12 -3.97
N GLU A 45 -0.94 17.34 -5.28
CA GLU A 45 0.24 17.01 -6.07
C GLU A 45 1.48 17.61 -5.40
N LYS A 46 2.29 16.76 -4.76
CA LYS A 46 3.63 17.13 -4.32
C LYS A 46 4.58 16.72 -5.44
N THR A 47 4.71 17.58 -6.43
CA THR A 47 5.65 17.36 -7.53
C THR A 47 7.08 17.51 -6.99
N SER A 48 7.66 16.44 -6.45
CA SER A 48 9.10 16.37 -6.22
C SER A 48 9.77 15.91 -7.51
N VAL A 49 10.14 16.86 -8.37
CA VAL A 49 10.92 16.54 -9.57
C VAL A 49 12.34 16.22 -9.12
N LEU A 50 12.71 14.94 -9.16
CA LEU A 50 14.12 14.54 -9.08
C LEU A 50 14.72 14.82 -10.46
N SER A 51 15.53 15.87 -10.58
CA SER A 51 16.06 16.33 -11.87
C SER A 51 17.13 15.41 -12.48
N THR A 52 17.62 14.41 -11.73
CA THR A 52 18.74 13.56 -12.10
C THR A 52 18.52 12.14 -11.59
N ALA A 53 19.13 11.13 -12.24
CA ALA A 53 19.22 9.77 -11.69
C ALA A 53 19.96 9.80 -10.34
N VAL A 54 19.21 9.68 -9.24
CA VAL A 54 19.77 9.63 -7.87
C VAL A 54 20.27 8.21 -7.60
N PRO A 55 21.49 8.01 -7.09
CA PRO A 55 21.97 6.70 -6.71
C PRO A 55 21.09 6.10 -5.61
N TYR A 56 20.84 4.79 -5.70
CA TYR A 56 20.04 4.03 -4.73
C TYR A 56 20.79 2.76 -4.30
N PHE A 57 20.43 2.23 -3.14
CA PHE A 57 20.86 0.92 -2.68
C PHE A 57 19.74 0.27 -1.88
N ASP A 58 19.71 -1.06 -1.87
CA ASP A 58 18.64 -1.82 -1.25
C ASP A 58 18.97 -2.14 0.22
N LEU A 59 17.99 -1.94 1.09
CA LEU A 59 18.02 -2.37 2.50
C LEU A 59 17.02 -3.52 2.68
N VAL A 60 17.46 -4.74 2.37
CA VAL A 60 16.59 -5.93 2.37
C VAL A 60 17.10 -6.96 3.35
N ASN A 61 16.20 -7.44 4.21
CA ASN A 61 16.42 -8.63 5.03
C ASN A 61 16.42 -9.87 4.13
N GLN A 62 17.59 -10.48 3.93
CA GLN A 62 17.75 -11.60 3.02
C GLN A 62 17.42 -12.93 3.70
N ASN A 63 16.50 -13.70 3.10
CA ASN A 63 16.19 -15.08 3.48
C ASN A 63 15.89 -15.28 4.98
N VAL A 64 15.21 -14.32 5.60
CA VAL A 64 14.82 -14.42 7.01
C VAL A 64 13.76 -15.50 7.19
N PRO A 65 14.02 -16.55 7.98
CA PRO A 65 12.99 -17.52 8.31
C PRO A 65 11.99 -16.87 9.27
N ILE A 66 10.75 -16.66 8.81
CA ILE A 66 9.67 -16.13 9.65
C ILE A 66 9.14 -17.25 10.56
N PRO A 67 9.24 -17.11 11.90
CA PRO A 67 8.69 -18.11 12.82
C PRO A 67 7.17 -18.25 12.66
N ASN A 68 6.65 -19.46 12.86
CA ASN A 68 5.19 -19.70 12.92
C ASN A 68 4.61 -19.19 14.25
N LYS A 69 4.49 -17.86 14.36
CA LYS A 69 3.92 -17.11 15.49
C LYS A 69 3.08 -15.97 14.93
N GLY A 70 2.10 -15.50 15.71
CA GLY A 70 1.18 -14.44 15.26
C GLY A 70 1.89 -13.15 14.84
N THR A 71 2.97 -12.77 15.53
CA THR A 71 3.75 -11.56 15.22
C THR A 71 5.24 -11.83 15.39
N THR A 72 6.06 -11.36 14.44
CA THR A 72 7.53 -11.39 14.52
C THR A 72 8.08 -9.99 14.24
N TYR A 73 8.85 -9.45 15.18
CA TYR A 73 9.67 -8.25 14.96
C TYR A 73 11.08 -8.69 14.56
N TRP A 74 11.66 -8.04 13.55
CA TRP A 74 12.98 -8.38 13.03
C TRP A 74 13.84 -7.13 12.87
N CYS A 75 15.06 -7.18 13.39
CA CYS A 75 16.03 -6.09 13.29
C CYS A 75 17.30 -6.59 12.61
N GLN A 76 17.83 -5.81 11.67
CA GLN A 76 19.11 -6.07 11.02
C GLN A 76 19.90 -4.76 10.93
N MET A 77 21.20 -4.85 11.22
CA MET A 77 22.14 -3.76 10.98
C MET A 77 22.63 -3.85 9.54
N PHE A 78 22.59 -2.73 8.82
CA PHE A 78 23.07 -2.63 7.44
C PHE A 78 24.33 -1.78 7.38
N LYS A 79 25.32 -2.24 6.62
CA LYS A 79 26.46 -1.42 6.25
C LYS A 79 26.08 -0.56 5.06
N ILE A 80 26.12 0.75 5.24
CA ILE A 80 25.90 1.71 4.15
C ILE A 80 27.07 1.60 3.15
N PRO A 81 26.81 1.72 1.82
CA PRO A 81 27.88 1.79 0.83
C PRO A 81 28.90 2.88 1.16
N MET A 82 30.16 2.72 0.75
CA MET A 82 31.14 3.78 0.93
C MET A 82 30.75 5.00 0.10
N LEU A 83 30.59 6.14 0.78
CA LEU A 83 30.29 7.43 0.19
C LEU A 83 31.52 8.33 0.34
N GLN A 84 31.90 9.04 -0.71
CA GLN A 84 33.07 9.94 -0.71
C GLN A 84 32.83 11.21 0.12
N GLU A 85 31.55 11.53 0.36
CA GLU A 85 31.12 12.72 1.10
C GLU A 85 29.78 12.46 1.81
N LYS A 86 29.29 13.45 2.55
CA LYS A 86 27.99 13.37 3.23
C LYS A 86 26.85 13.44 2.22
N HIS A 87 25.93 12.47 2.27
CA HIS A 87 24.75 12.43 1.41
C HIS A 87 23.46 12.56 2.23
N HIS A 88 22.41 13.10 1.59
CA HIS A 88 21.05 13.15 2.13
C HIS A 88 20.20 12.03 1.52
N VAL A 89 19.43 11.32 2.35
CA VAL A 89 18.39 10.40 1.88
C VAL A 89 17.15 11.23 1.54
N VAL A 90 16.84 11.34 0.25
CA VAL A 90 15.74 12.19 -0.26
C VAL A 90 14.48 11.42 -0.62
N LYS A 91 14.59 10.09 -0.78
CA LYS A 91 13.49 9.20 -1.16
C LYS A 91 13.76 7.79 -0.64
N TRP A 92 12.69 7.09 -0.28
CA TRP A 92 12.69 5.66 -0.01
C TRP A 92 11.53 5.01 -0.77
N LEU A 93 11.67 3.72 -1.05
CA LEU A 93 10.65 2.88 -1.66
C LEU A 93 10.56 1.58 -0.86
N GLU A 94 9.35 1.04 -0.78
CA GLU A 94 9.13 -0.24 -0.13
C GLU A 94 9.49 -1.39 -1.07
N ILE A 95 10.23 -2.38 -0.54
CA ILE A 95 10.55 -3.62 -1.25
C ILE A 95 9.95 -4.78 -0.46
N CYS A 96 8.81 -5.28 -0.93
CA CYS A 96 8.11 -6.42 -0.33
C CYS A 96 8.21 -7.62 -1.26
N LYS A 97 8.74 -8.74 -0.77
CA LYS A 97 8.67 -10.03 -1.47
C LYS A 97 7.42 -10.76 -1.02
N MET A 98 6.54 -11.08 -1.97
CA MET A 98 5.39 -11.95 -1.70
C MET A 98 5.91 -13.39 -1.55
N THR A 99 5.97 -13.89 -0.32
CA THR A 99 6.09 -15.33 -0.07
C THR A 99 4.70 -15.95 -0.17
N LYS A 100 4.51 -16.85 -1.15
CA LYS A 100 3.33 -17.71 -1.19
C LYS A 100 3.34 -18.57 0.08
N GLY A 101 2.42 -18.34 1.02
CA GLY A 101 2.25 -19.26 2.15
C GLY A 101 1.87 -18.70 3.53
N LEU A 102 1.42 -17.45 3.68
CA LEU A 102 0.99 -16.96 5.01
C LEU A 102 -0.53 -16.75 5.18
N TYR A 103 -1.35 -17.18 4.21
CA TYR A 103 -2.78 -17.36 4.42
C TYR A 103 -3.16 -18.75 3.94
N PRO A 104 -3.52 -19.71 4.82
CA PRO A 104 -4.38 -20.79 4.38
C PRO A 104 -5.68 -20.16 3.87
N GLU A 105 -6.15 -20.61 2.71
CA GLU A 105 -7.53 -20.36 2.29
C GLU A 105 -8.45 -20.62 3.49
N GLN A 106 -9.17 -19.58 3.92
CA GLN A 106 -10.36 -19.80 4.75
C GLN A 106 -11.42 -20.36 3.80
N GLU A 107 -11.31 -21.64 3.48
CA GLU A 107 -12.43 -22.40 2.95
C GLU A 107 -13.47 -22.57 4.06
N GLY A 108 -14.71 -22.16 3.77
CA GLY A 108 -15.91 -22.67 4.40
C GLY A 108 -16.38 -21.96 5.65
N ILE A 109 -17.32 -21.01 5.49
CA ILE A 109 -18.65 -21.07 6.11
C ILE A 109 -19.68 -20.69 5.05
#